data_AF-A0A2G7H5B7-F1
#
_entry.id   AF-A0A2G7H5B7-F1
#
_cell.length_a   1.000
_cell.length_b   1.000
_cell.length_c   1.000
_cell.angle_alpha   90.00
_cell.angle_beta   90.00
_cell.angle_gamma   90.00
#
_symmetry.space_group_name_H-M   'P 1'
#
loop_
_entity.id
_entity.type
_entity.pdbx_description
1 polymer ?
#
loop_
_entity_poly.entity_id
_entity_poly.type
_entity_poly.pdbx_seq_one_letter_code
_entity_poly.pdbx_strand_id
1 'polypeptide(L)'
;MKNLITPTGLYIGGQWLQPGDIVPGNVADFDYEKAARKGMLKDTEGAEIRNVQPGEQAAPATAPATAPAPDQGEQTYTAEAFGRVQRDRDELHRSLTTAQQALRETEAQLTQARAAAADPADVAALTEYREVVGELLPATFPSRKVLFDNGYYTLDSVRYADDETLKDLSGIGDSRLAEIRKLAPLAVNEE
;
A
#
# COMPACT_ATOMS: atom_id res chain seq x y z
N MET A 1 -38.25 -10.84 12.64
CA MET A 1 -36.80 -10.89 12.33
C MET A 1 -36.05 -10.39 13.54
N LYS A 2 -35.46 -11.27 14.33
CA LYS A 2 -34.71 -10.84 15.51
C LYS A 2 -33.44 -11.68 15.59
N ASN A 3 -32.31 -10.99 15.63
CA ASN A 3 -30.94 -11.50 15.81
C ASN A 3 -30.15 -11.77 14.51
N LEU A 4 -30.17 -10.78 13.62
CA LEU A 4 -29.08 -10.63 12.66
C LEU A 4 -27.89 -9.98 13.38
N ILE A 5 -26.71 -10.59 13.29
CA ILE A 5 -25.47 -9.99 13.81
C ILE A 5 -24.53 -9.65 12.68
N THR A 6 -23.69 -8.63 12.87
CA THR A 6 -22.61 -8.33 11.94
C THR A 6 -21.36 -9.13 12.34
N PRO A 7 -20.86 -10.10 11.58
CA PRO A 7 -19.55 -10.72 11.86
C PRO A 7 -18.38 -9.78 11.52
N THR A 8 -18.63 -8.73 10.75
CA THR A 8 -17.67 -7.72 10.31
C THR A 8 -18.30 -6.33 10.44
N GLY A 9 -17.51 -5.29 10.69
CA GLY A 9 -18.05 -3.93 10.79
C GLY A 9 -18.89 -3.56 9.56
N LEU A 10 -20.11 -3.05 9.80
CA LEU A 10 -21.10 -2.80 8.75
C LEU A 10 -21.75 -1.43 8.94
N TYR A 11 -21.78 -0.63 7.87
CA TYR A 11 -22.49 0.64 7.88
C TYR A 11 -23.92 0.47 7.38
N ILE A 12 -24.90 0.79 8.22
CA ILE A 12 -26.32 0.64 7.94
C ILE A 12 -27.11 1.78 8.59
N GLY A 13 -28.02 2.42 7.83
CA GLY A 13 -28.96 3.40 8.38
C GLY A 13 -28.31 4.65 8.96
N GLY A 14 -27.13 5.03 8.47
CA GLY A 14 -26.37 6.16 8.99
C GLY A 14 -25.39 5.82 10.12
N GLN A 15 -25.36 4.58 10.60
CA GLN A 15 -24.58 4.13 11.75
C GLN A 15 -23.59 3.01 11.38
N TRP A 16 -22.38 3.06 11.96
CA TRP A 16 -21.43 1.94 11.94
C TRP A 16 -21.76 0.96 13.06
N LEU A 17 -22.02 -0.29 12.71
CA LEU A 17 -22.15 -1.43 13.63
C LEU A 17 -20.81 -2.18 13.72
N GLN A 18 -20.44 -2.58 14.92
CA GLN A 18 -19.25 -3.36 15.22
C GLN A 18 -19.52 -4.87 15.09
N PRO A 19 -18.48 -5.69 14.87
CA PRO A 19 -18.63 -7.14 14.89
C PRO A 19 -19.31 -7.64 16.18
N GLY A 20 -20.40 -8.39 16.03
CA GLY A 20 -21.26 -8.90 17.10
C GLY A 20 -22.53 -8.09 17.32
N ASP A 21 -22.64 -6.87 16.79
CA ASP A 21 -23.79 -6.01 17.00
C ASP A 21 -25.04 -6.50 16.26
N ILE A 22 -26.20 -6.28 16.89
CA ILE A 22 -27.50 -6.61 16.33
C ILE A 22 -27.85 -5.62 15.22
N VAL A 23 -28.24 -6.15 14.07
CA VAL A 23 -28.58 -5.35 12.90
C VAL A 23 -30.03 -4.89 12.99
N PRO A 24 -30.31 -3.59 12.83
CA PRO A 24 -31.68 -3.08 12.80
C PRO A 24 -32.42 -3.68 11.61
N GLY A 25 -33.61 -4.22 11.85
CA GLY A 25 -34.33 -5.05 10.88
C GLY A 25 -35.10 -4.30 9.78
N ASN A 26 -35.06 -2.96 9.73
CA ASN A 26 -35.89 -2.15 8.80
C ASN A 26 -35.18 -0.85 8.40
N VAL A 27 -34.01 -0.95 7.78
CA VAL A 27 -33.30 0.21 7.26
C VAL A 27 -33.68 0.41 5.80
N ALA A 28 -34.26 1.57 5.52
CA ALA A 28 -34.61 1.97 4.16
C ALA A 28 -33.38 1.92 3.25
N ASP A 29 -33.58 1.42 2.03
CA ASP A 29 -32.55 1.28 0.99
C ASP A 29 -31.36 0.35 1.34
N PHE A 30 -31.44 -0.38 2.46
CA PHE A 30 -30.42 -1.36 2.82
C PHE A 30 -30.77 -2.77 2.32
N ASP A 31 -29.84 -3.36 1.57
CA ASP A 31 -29.98 -4.69 0.99
C ASP A 31 -29.33 -5.76 1.89
N TYR A 32 -30.13 -6.31 2.79
CA TYR A 32 -29.77 -7.37 3.73
C TYR A 32 -29.35 -8.67 3.03
N GLU A 33 -29.96 -9.02 1.89
CA GLU A 33 -29.59 -10.23 1.14
C GLU A 33 -28.20 -10.10 0.54
N LYS A 34 -27.89 -8.94 -0.06
CA LYS A 34 -26.56 -8.67 -0.62
C LYS A 34 -25.50 -8.62 0.47
N ALA A 35 -25.80 -8.04 1.62
CA ALA A 35 -24.90 -8.02 2.77
C ALA A 35 -24.65 -9.43 3.35
N ALA A 36 -25.69 -10.27 3.42
CA ALA A 36 -25.57 -11.67 3.82
C ALA A 36 -24.73 -12.50 2.85
N ARG A 37 -24.94 -12.38 1.53
CA ARG A 37 -24.12 -13.08 0.51
C ARG A 37 -22.65 -12.70 0.57
N LYS A 38 -22.35 -11.47 0.98
CA LYS A 38 -20.98 -10.98 1.20
C LYS A 38 -20.38 -11.38 2.55
N GLY A 39 -21.11 -12.15 3.36
CA GLY A 39 -20.68 -12.58 4.69
C GLY A 39 -20.66 -11.47 5.73
N MET A 40 -21.31 -10.33 5.46
CA MET A 40 -21.34 -9.17 6.37
C MET A 40 -22.49 -9.23 7.37
N LEU A 41 -23.39 -10.20 7.21
CA LEU A 41 -24.50 -10.49 8.11
C LEU A 41 -24.55 -11.98 8.37
N LYS A 42 -24.83 -12.35 9.62
CA LYS A 42 -25.08 -13.72 10.02
C LYS A 42 -26.37 -13.77 10.82
N ASP A 43 -27.25 -14.68 10.45
CA ASP A 43 -28.40 -15.03 11.27
C ASP A 43 -27.93 -15.95 12.41
N THR A 44 -28.22 -15.61 13.66
CA THR A 44 -27.80 -16.42 14.82
C THR A 44 -28.73 -17.60 15.08
N GLU A 45 -29.90 -17.66 14.43
CA GLU A 45 -30.95 -18.66 14.62
C GLU A 45 -31.18 -19.54 13.38
N GLY A 46 -30.43 -19.30 12.30
CA GLY A 46 -30.47 -20.14 11.09
C GLY A 46 -31.66 -19.87 10.16
N ALA A 47 -32.34 -18.73 10.33
CA ALA A 47 -33.39 -18.30 9.42
C ALA A 47 -32.82 -17.68 8.13
N GLU A 48 -33.64 -17.68 7.07
CA GLU A 48 -33.25 -17.13 5.78
C GLU A 48 -33.31 -15.59 5.82
N ILE A 49 -32.19 -14.93 5.54
CA ILE A 49 -32.08 -13.47 5.53
C ILE A 49 -32.76 -12.96 4.25
N ARG A 50 -33.85 -12.19 4.40
CA ARG A 50 -34.62 -11.59 3.29
C ARG A 50 -34.83 -10.10 3.51
N ASN A 51 -34.89 -9.32 2.44
CA ASN A 51 -35.26 -7.90 2.53
C ASN A 51 -36.76 -7.78 2.83
N VAL A 52 -37.12 -7.10 3.92
CA VAL A 52 -38.53 -6.76 4.19
C VAL A 52 -38.93 -5.62 3.25
N GLN A 53 -39.97 -5.81 2.44
CA GLN A 53 -40.50 -4.69 1.65
C GLN A 53 -41.13 -3.64 2.58
N PRO A 54 -40.95 -2.34 2.30
CA PRO A 54 -41.56 -1.27 3.08
C PRO A 54 -43.09 -1.32 2.91
N GLY A 55 -43.76 -2.01 3.82
CA GLY A 55 -45.21 -2.24 3.79
C GLY A 55 -45.69 -3.44 4.60
N GLU A 56 -44.84 -4.44 4.87
CA GLU A 56 -45.17 -5.58 5.72
C GLU A 56 -44.73 -5.37 7.17
N GLN A 57 -45.35 -4.40 7.86
CA GLN A 57 -45.49 -4.51 9.32
C GLN A 57 -46.96 -4.73 9.66
N ALA A 58 -47.28 -6.00 9.90
CA ALA A 58 -48.48 -6.39 10.61
C ALA A 58 -48.47 -5.74 12.02
N ALA A 59 -49.67 -5.37 12.46
CA ALA A 59 -50.08 -4.57 13.61
C ALA A 59 -49.26 -4.73 14.92
N PRO A 60 -49.26 -3.68 15.79
CA PRO A 60 -48.61 -3.75 17.10
C PRO A 60 -49.35 -4.74 18.01
N ALA A 61 -48.64 -5.76 18.48
CA ALA A 61 -49.13 -6.60 19.58
C ALA A 61 -49.02 -5.82 20.90
N THR A 62 -50.16 -5.72 21.58
CA THR A 62 -50.38 -5.20 22.93
C THR A 62 -49.35 -5.69 23.96
N ALA A 63 -48.93 -4.77 24.85
CA ALA A 63 -48.10 -5.02 26.03
C ALA A 63 -48.75 -6.00 27.02
N PRO A 64 -47.99 -6.57 27.98
CA PRO A 64 -47.97 -5.91 29.28
C PRO A 64 -46.64 -5.95 30.06
N ALA A 65 -46.65 -5.10 31.11
CA ALA A 65 -45.90 -5.15 32.37
C ALA A 65 -44.54 -4.43 32.47
N THR A 66 -44.65 -3.19 32.98
CA THR A 66 -43.88 -2.62 34.11
C THR A 66 -42.36 -2.60 34.00
N ALA A 67 -41.82 -1.46 33.55
CA ALA A 67 -40.47 -1.02 33.88
C ALA A 67 -40.55 0.32 34.65
N PRO A 68 -39.70 0.53 35.68
CA PRO A 68 -39.77 1.71 36.54
C PRO A 68 -39.38 2.98 35.78
N ALA A 69 -39.85 4.12 36.29
CA ALA A 69 -39.66 5.45 35.71
C ALA A 69 -38.19 5.76 35.38
N PRO A 70 -37.89 6.41 34.23
CA PRO A 70 -36.53 6.81 33.91
C PRO A 70 -36.09 7.94 34.85
N ASP A 71 -35.01 7.66 35.54
CA ASP A 71 -34.25 8.58 36.37
C ASP A 71 -33.77 9.77 35.51
N GLN A 72 -33.96 11.00 35.97
CA GLN A 72 -33.66 12.23 35.24
C GLN A 72 -32.14 12.55 35.22
N GLY A 73 -31.31 11.55 34.92
CA GLY A 73 -29.84 11.66 34.90
C GLY A 73 -29.18 11.55 33.51
N GLU A 74 -29.89 11.10 32.47
CA GLU A 74 -29.24 10.69 31.20
C GLU A 74 -29.38 11.66 30.01
N GLN A 75 -30.06 12.81 30.16
CA GLN A 75 -30.27 13.71 29.03
C GLN A 75 -29.14 14.69 28.73
N THR A 76 -28.09 14.76 29.57
CA THR A 76 -26.94 15.66 29.36
C THR A 76 -25.79 15.06 28.56
N TYR A 77 -25.79 13.75 28.29
CA TYR A 77 -24.67 13.07 27.60
C TYR A 77 -24.74 13.09 26.06
N THR A 78 -25.85 13.50 25.46
CA THR A 78 -26.05 13.40 24.00
C THR A 78 -25.54 14.60 23.20
N ALA A 79 -25.62 15.82 23.74
CA ALA A 79 -25.15 17.03 23.06
C ALA A 79 -23.62 17.09 22.93
N GLU A 80 -22.89 16.71 23.99
CA GLU A 80 -21.43 16.65 23.96
C GLU A 80 -20.90 15.54 23.07
N ALA A 81 -21.56 14.38 23.05
CA ALA A 81 -21.20 13.27 22.17
C ALA A 81 -21.39 13.64 20.69
N PHE A 82 -22.50 14.31 20.35
CA PHE A 82 -22.75 14.79 18.99
C PHE A 82 -21.74 15.87 18.56
N GLY A 83 -21.39 16.78 19.48
CA GLY A 83 -20.34 17.78 19.24
C GLY A 83 -18.93 17.19 19.08
N ARG A 84 -18.65 16.00 19.63
CA ARG A 84 -17.39 15.27 19.37
C ARG A 84 -17.41 14.64 17.97
N VAL A 85 -18.48 13.93 17.61
CA VAL A 85 -18.61 13.29 16.29
C VAL A 85 -18.55 14.30 15.13
N GLN A 86 -19.13 15.49 15.29
CA GLN A 86 -18.99 16.54 14.27
C GLN A 86 -17.56 17.04 14.11
N ARG A 87 -16.83 17.20 15.22
CA ARG A 87 -15.41 17.60 15.19
C ARG A 87 -14.56 16.53 14.53
N ASP A 88 -14.78 15.27 14.86
CA ASP A 88 -14.06 14.13 14.27
C ASP A 88 -14.32 14.04 12.76
N ARG A 89 -15.57 14.27 12.33
CA ARG A 89 -15.93 14.35 10.90
C ARG A 89 -15.22 15.49 10.18
N ASP A 90 -15.20 16.67 10.77
CA ASP A 90 -14.57 17.85 10.16
C ASP A 90 -13.03 17.72 10.13
N GLU A 91 -12.45 16.99 11.08
CA GLU A 91 -11.05 16.61 11.11
C GLU A 91 -10.71 15.57 10.03
N LEU A 92 -11.58 14.57 9.85
CA LEU A 92 -11.46 13.59 8.75
C LEU A 92 -11.60 14.24 7.37
N HIS A 93 -12.50 15.22 7.21
CA HIS A 93 -12.61 15.96 5.95
C HIS A 93 -11.36 16.80 5.67
N ARG A 94 -10.80 17.43 6.69
CA ARG A 94 -9.51 18.15 6.56
C ARG A 94 -8.38 17.19 6.21
N SER A 95 -8.27 16.05 6.89
CA SER A 95 -7.21 15.08 6.61
C SER A 95 -7.33 14.47 5.21
N LEU A 96 -8.55 14.17 4.75
CA LEU A 96 -8.80 13.70 3.39
C LEU A 96 -8.40 14.73 2.34
N THR A 97 -8.74 15.99 2.55
CA THR A 97 -8.39 17.08 1.62
C THR A 97 -6.88 17.24 1.54
N THR A 98 -6.18 17.24 2.69
CA THR A 98 -4.72 17.30 2.75
C THR A 98 -4.08 16.08 2.06
N ALA A 99 -4.62 14.87 2.28
CA ALA A 99 -4.11 13.66 1.66
C ALA A 99 -4.30 13.67 0.13
N GLN A 100 -5.44 14.15 -0.37
CA GLN A 100 -5.69 14.31 -1.80
C GLN A 100 -4.73 15.33 -2.43
N GLN A 101 -4.41 16.41 -1.72
CA GLN A 101 -3.47 17.41 -2.20
C GLN A 101 -2.03 16.86 -2.25
N ALA A 102 -1.61 16.13 -1.21
CA ALA A 102 -0.33 15.42 -1.19
C ALA A 102 -0.22 14.37 -2.30
N LEU A 103 -1.31 13.66 -2.61
CA LEU A 103 -1.33 12.68 -3.71
C LEU A 103 -1.07 13.36 -5.07
N ARG A 104 -1.74 14.49 -5.34
CA ARG A 104 -1.54 15.26 -6.59
C ARG A 104 -0.11 15.78 -6.70
N GLU A 105 0.47 16.27 -5.61
CA GLU A 105 1.87 16.71 -5.59
C GLU A 105 2.83 15.55 -5.86
N THR A 106 2.55 14.38 -5.28
CA THR A 106 3.35 13.17 -5.50
C THR A 106 3.23 12.66 -6.94
N GLU A 107 2.03 12.70 -7.53
CA GLU A 107 1.80 12.33 -8.93
C GLU A 107 2.51 13.29 -9.90
N ALA A 108 2.50 14.60 -9.61
CA ALA A 108 3.24 15.59 -10.38
C ALA A 108 4.76 15.35 -10.29
N GLN A 109 5.28 15.08 -9.09
CA GLN A 109 6.69 14.74 -8.88
C GLN A 109 7.06 13.43 -9.57
N LEU A 110 6.19 12.42 -9.56
CA LEU A 110 6.44 11.13 -10.23
C LEU A 110 6.40 11.29 -11.75
N THR A 111 5.53 12.13 -12.28
CA THR A 111 5.48 12.48 -13.70
C THR A 111 6.73 13.23 -14.13
N GLN A 112 7.18 14.20 -13.33
CA GLN A 112 8.41 14.95 -13.58
C GLN A 112 9.65 14.08 -13.44
N ALA A 113 9.71 13.19 -12.45
CA ALA A 113 10.79 12.23 -12.27
C ALA A 113 10.84 11.21 -13.41
N ARG A 114 9.70 10.79 -13.96
CA ARG A 114 9.65 9.97 -15.18
C ARG A 114 10.13 10.70 -16.42
N ALA A 115 9.82 11.99 -16.53
CA ALA A 115 10.31 12.83 -17.63
C ALA A 115 11.82 13.16 -17.49
N ALA A 116 12.35 13.15 -16.26
CA ALA A 116 13.76 13.39 -15.96
C ALA A 116 14.61 12.11 -15.89
N ALA A 117 13.99 10.93 -15.77
CA ALA A 117 14.65 9.67 -16.02
C ALA A 117 15.09 9.65 -17.49
N ALA A 118 16.37 9.35 -17.72
CA ALA A 118 17.05 9.44 -19.02
C ALA A 118 16.14 9.03 -20.19
N ASP A 119 16.17 9.82 -21.27
CA ASP A 119 15.32 9.65 -22.44
C ASP A 119 15.31 8.16 -22.85
N PRO A 120 14.16 7.53 -23.11
CA PRO A 120 14.13 6.14 -23.57
C PRO A 120 15.05 5.89 -24.78
N ALA A 121 15.31 6.92 -25.60
CA ALA A 121 16.33 6.86 -26.66
C ALA A 121 17.76 6.71 -26.11
N ASP A 122 18.10 7.39 -25.01
CA ASP A 122 19.40 7.26 -24.33
C ASP A 122 19.53 5.88 -23.67
N VAL A 123 18.45 5.31 -23.13
CA VAL A 123 18.46 3.95 -22.56
C VAL A 123 18.69 2.90 -23.66
N ALA A 124 18.06 3.06 -24.83
CA ALA A 124 18.29 2.19 -25.98
C ALA A 124 19.72 2.33 -26.51
N ALA A 125 20.21 3.57 -26.70
CA ALA A 125 21.57 3.84 -27.14
C ALA A 125 22.62 3.32 -26.15
N LEU A 126 22.38 3.44 -24.84
CA LEU A 126 23.25 2.87 -23.80
C LEU A 126 23.20 1.33 -23.80
N THR A 127 22.07 0.73 -24.13
CA THR A 127 21.95 -0.74 -24.29
C THR A 127 22.75 -1.22 -25.49
N GLU A 128 22.57 -0.61 -26.66
CA GLU A 128 23.32 -0.94 -27.88
C GLU A 128 24.83 -0.69 -27.70
N TYR A 129 25.21 0.41 -27.04
CA TYR A 129 26.60 0.69 -26.72
C TYR A 129 27.20 -0.35 -25.75
N ARG A 130 26.42 -0.84 -24.78
CA ARG A 130 26.85 -1.93 -23.88
C ARG A 130 27.01 -3.26 -24.59
N GLU A 131 26.20 -3.56 -25.61
CA GLU A 131 26.37 -4.78 -26.42
C GLU A 131 27.68 -4.75 -27.21
N VAL A 132 28.09 -3.57 -27.70
CA VAL A 132 29.32 -3.43 -28.51
C VAL A 132 30.57 -3.29 -27.64
N VAL A 133 30.50 -2.54 -26.54
CA VAL A 133 31.68 -2.18 -25.73
C VAL A 133 31.84 -3.09 -24.51
N GLY A 134 30.79 -3.82 -24.13
CA GLY A 134 30.74 -4.68 -22.94
C GLY A 134 30.14 -3.97 -21.72
N GLU A 135 29.96 -4.73 -20.64
CA GLU A 135 29.38 -4.21 -19.40
C GLU A 135 30.36 -3.23 -18.70
N LEU A 136 29.96 -1.96 -18.60
CA LEU A 136 30.75 -0.91 -17.93
C LEU A 136 30.99 -1.25 -16.46
N LEU A 137 32.15 -0.84 -15.92
CA LEU A 137 32.43 -1.03 -14.50
C LEU A 137 31.40 -0.28 -13.62
N PRO A 138 30.76 -0.97 -12.66
CA PRO A 138 29.76 -0.35 -11.80
C PRO A 138 30.36 0.77 -10.95
N ALA A 139 29.54 1.73 -10.52
CA ALA A 139 30.03 2.88 -9.76
C ALA A 139 30.72 2.50 -8.44
N THR A 140 30.37 1.34 -7.88
CA THR A 140 30.94 0.77 -6.65
C THR A 140 32.18 -0.10 -6.89
N PHE A 141 32.66 -0.21 -8.14
CA PHE A 141 33.78 -1.08 -8.47
C PHE A 141 35.10 -0.57 -7.81
N PRO A 142 35.90 -1.46 -7.22
CA PRO A 142 37.16 -1.10 -6.57
C PRO A 142 38.11 -0.43 -7.57
N SER A 143 38.72 0.68 -7.17
CA SER A 143 39.67 1.44 -7.99
C SER A 143 39.14 1.88 -9.36
N ARG A 144 37.81 2.01 -9.53
CA ARG A 144 37.15 2.40 -10.80
C ARG A 144 37.79 3.62 -11.47
N LYS A 145 38.11 4.67 -10.70
CA LYS A 145 38.74 5.87 -11.25
C LYS A 145 40.11 5.55 -11.87
N VAL A 146 40.95 4.80 -11.16
CA VAL A 146 42.28 4.39 -11.65
C VAL A 146 42.15 3.53 -12.91
N LEU A 147 41.21 2.59 -12.92
CA LEU A 147 40.94 1.73 -14.07
C LEU A 147 40.50 2.56 -15.28
N PHE A 148 39.60 3.54 -15.09
CA PHE A 148 39.13 4.43 -16.15
C PHE A 148 40.23 5.34 -16.69
N ASP A 149 41.06 5.89 -15.81
CA ASP A 149 42.19 6.74 -16.19
C ASP A 149 43.23 5.95 -17.04
N ASN A 150 43.21 4.61 -16.96
CA ASN A 150 44.10 3.71 -17.70
C ASN A 150 43.39 2.90 -18.80
N GLY A 151 42.17 3.28 -19.21
CA GLY A 151 41.49 2.69 -20.36
C GLY A 151 40.64 1.44 -20.08
N TYR A 152 40.52 1.02 -18.82
CA TYR A 152 39.72 -0.13 -18.41
C TYR A 152 38.30 0.29 -18.06
N TYR A 153 37.43 0.40 -19.06
CA TYR A 153 36.07 0.90 -18.88
C TYR A 153 35.04 -0.20 -18.57
N THR A 154 35.34 -1.45 -18.91
CA THR A 154 34.40 -2.58 -18.82
C THR A 154 34.93 -3.72 -17.97
N LEU A 155 34.01 -4.55 -17.45
CA LEU A 155 34.37 -5.76 -16.71
C LEU A 155 35.27 -6.66 -17.54
N ASP A 156 34.95 -6.87 -18.82
CA ASP A 156 35.73 -7.73 -19.69
C ASP A 156 37.15 -7.20 -19.90
N SER A 157 37.33 -5.88 -20.09
CA SER A 157 38.67 -5.29 -20.20
C SER A 157 39.55 -5.58 -18.97
N VAL A 158 38.96 -5.61 -17.77
CA VAL A 158 39.66 -5.93 -16.52
C VAL A 158 39.88 -7.45 -16.37
N ARG A 159 38.95 -8.28 -16.86
CA ARG A 159 39.08 -9.75 -16.83
C ARG A 159 40.22 -10.25 -17.71
N TYR A 160 40.45 -9.60 -18.85
CA TYR A 160 41.53 -9.94 -19.78
C TYR A 160 42.89 -9.32 -19.41
N ALA A 161 42.91 -8.30 -18.55
CA ALA A 161 44.15 -7.79 -18.00
C ALA A 161 44.78 -8.83 -17.06
N ASP A 162 46.09 -9.02 -17.13
CA ASP A 162 46.82 -9.86 -16.17
C ASP A 162 47.05 -9.13 -14.84
N ASP A 163 47.45 -9.89 -13.82
CA ASP A 163 47.66 -9.33 -12.48
C ASP A 163 48.85 -8.36 -12.42
N GLU A 164 49.87 -8.56 -13.26
CA GLU A 164 51.04 -7.68 -13.33
C GLU A 164 50.66 -6.31 -13.90
N THR A 165 49.94 -6.26 -15.02
CA THR A 165 49.48 -5.00 -15.62
C THR A 165 48.57 -4.22 -14.68
N LEU A 166 47.69 -4.91 -13.94
CA LEU A 166 46.83 -4.24 -12.97
C LEU A 166 47.61 -3.72 -11.76
N LYS A 167 48.64 -4.42 -11.29
CA LYS A 167 49.50 -3.99 -10.16
C LYS A 167 50.41 -2.81 -10.52
N ASP A 168 50.81 -2.71 -11.77
CA ASP A 168 51.59 -1.57 -12.27
C ASP A 168 50.79 -0.26 -12.26
N LEU A 169 49.45 -0.33 -12.17
CA LEU A 169 48.60 0.85 -12.03
C LEU A 169 48.74 1.47 -10.64
N SER A 170 49.04 2.76 -10.61
CA SER A 170 49.20 3.52 -9.37
C SER A 170 47.93 3.45 -8.50
N GLY A 171 48.07 2.83 -7.32
CA GLY A 171 46.99 2.67 -6.34
C GLY A 171 46.31 1.30 -6.32
N ILE A 172 46.74 0.35 -7.16
CA ILE A 172 46.26 -1.05 -7.13
C ILE A 172 47.35 -1.94 -6.51
N GLY A 173 47.38 -2.01 -5.18
CA GLY A 173 48.18 -3.00 -4.46
C GLY A 173 47.48 -4.37 -4.34
N ASP A 174 48.15 -5.36 -3.73
CA ASP A 174 47.65 -6.73 -3.59
C ASP A 174 46.22 -6.83 -3.00
N SER A 175 45.92 -6.02 -1.98
CA SER A 175 44.58 -5.98 -1.38
C SER A 175 43.51 -5.49 -2.35
N ARG A 176 43.82 -4.49 -3.19
CA ARG A 176 42.87 -3.96 -4.17
C ARG A 176 42.72 -4.90 -5.35
N LEU A 177 43.81 -5.54 -5.77
CA LEU A 177 43.75 -6.58 -6.79
C LEU A 177 42.84 -7.74 -6.37
N ALA A 178 42.95 -8.21 -5.12
CA ALA A 178 42.07 -9.26 -4.61
C ALA A 178 40.59 -8.85 -4.64
N GLU A 179 40.26 -7.60 -4.29
CA GLU A 179 38.90 -7.06 -4.42
C GLU A 179 38.43 -7.00 -5.88
N ILE A 180 39.30 -6.56 -6.79
CA ILE A 180 39.01 -6.53 -8.23
C ILE A 180 38.74 -7.94 -8.75
N ARG A 181 39.60 -8.92 -8.45
CA ARG A 181 39.45 -10.31 -8.92
C ARG A 181 38.26 -11.05 -8.33
N LYS A 182 37.79 -10.63 -7.15
CA LYS A 182 36.52 -11.14 -6.59
C LYS A 182 35.31 -10.75 -7.47
N LEU A 183 35.37 -9.60 -8.14
CA LEU A 183 34.28 -9.08 -8.97
C LEU A 183 34.51 -9.34 -10.47
N ALA A 184 35.76 -9.36 -10.91
CA ALA A 184 36.19 -9.65 -12.27
C ALA A 184 37.25 -10.77 -12.26
N PRO A 185 36.84 -12.04 -12.09
CA PRO A 185 37.74 -13.17 -12.17
C PRO A 185 38.46 -13.18 -13.53
N LEU A 186 39.73 -13.58 -13.54
CA LEU A 186 40.53 -13.64 -14.77
C LEU A 186 39.79 -14.50 -15.80
N ALA A 187 39.62 -13.99 -17.01
CA ALA A 187 39.01 -14.76 -18.08
C ALA A 187 39.95 -15.94 -18.38
N VAL A 188 39.50 -17.16 -18.09
CA VAL A 188 40.19 -18.36 -18.57
C VAL A 188 39.91 -18.41 -20.06
N ASN A 189 40.95 -18.26 -20.88
CA ASN A 189 40.82 -18.53 -22.31
C ASN A 189 40.45 -20.01 -22.44
N GLU A 190 39.18 -20.31 -22.66
CA GLU A 190 38.78 -21.59 -23.22
C GLU A 190 39.25 -21.58 -24.68
N GLU A 191 40.45 -22.14 -24.92
CA GLU A 191 40.94 -22.50 -26.26
C GLU A 191 40.04 -23.55 -26.93
#